data_AF-A0A8H6E1E7-F1
#
_entry.id   AF-A0A8H6E1E7-F1
#
_cell.length_a   1.000
_cell.length_b   1.000
_cell.length_c   1.000
_cell.angle_alpha   90.00
_cell.angle_beta   90.00
_cell.angle_gamma   90.00
#
_symmetry.space_group_name_H-M   'P 1'
#
loop_
_entity.id
_entity.type
_entity.pdbx_description
1 polymer ?
#
loop_
_entity_poly.entity_id
_entity_poly.type
_entity_poly.pdbx_seq_one_letter_code
_entity_poly.pdbx_strand_id
1 'polypeptide(L)'
;MEHGAIAGKRHVHTLLYRVPRARVVAVCSTVPDEVEWAKDNEEYKEFRIAVYSNYNDMLAHQGLQAVWVSTNTDVHASQTLAAVERGIHVLCEKPLSTDLNEAQSVADTAKKNPELKVMARFSRRFDASYRDASDKIFQGNAIRSPFMVRSNTYDLRDDTGFFVRYASRNGGIFVDCAIHDIELSLWYLGNPLPKACWAAGTLQHHPELEDLSDVDNAVGIVEFWGGKIAYFYCSRTQTHGHDACTEVTGTDGKIMVNAMPRRNHLVVADKLGMRNEVPAVYTVVSVE
;
A
#
# COMPACT_ATOMS: atom_id res chain seq x y z
N MET A 1 -4.35 -14.38 14.03
CA MET A 1 -4.68 -14.30 12.59
C MET A 1 -3.71 -13.31 11.96
N GLU A 2 -2.87 -13.75 11.03
CA GLU A 2 -1.89 -12.90 10.34
C GLU A 2 -2.60 -11.88 9.41
N HIS A 3 -2.03 -10.68 9.24
CA HIS A 3 -2.64 -9.62 8.40
C HIS A 3 -2.72 -10.00 6.91
N GLY A 4 -1.91 -10.95 6.43
CA GLY A 4 -2.03 -11.50 5.06
C GLY A 4 -3.43 -12.10 4.80
N ALA A 5 -3.97 -12.81 5.79
CA ALA A 5 -5.34 -13.34 5.77
C ALA A 5 -6.40 -12.23 5.66
N ILE A 6 -6.16 -11.07 6.30
CA ILE A 6 -7.10 -9.95 6.36
C ILE A 6 -7.14 -9.21 5.01
N ALA A 7 -5.98 -8.96 4.40
CA ALA A 7 -5.89 -8.28 3.11
C ALA A 7 -6.53 -9.12 2.00
N GLY A 8 -6.13 -10.38 1.84
CA GLY A 8 -6.67 -11.28 0.82
C GLY A 8 -8.19 -11.45 0.91
N LYS A 9 -8.73 -11.71 2.11
CA LYS A 9 -10.18 -11.81 2.34
C LYS A 9 -10.92 -10.51 1.99
N ARG A 10 -10.35 -9.34 2.37
CA ARG A 10 -10.93 -8.04 2.01
C ARG A 10 -10.95 -7.81 0.50
N HIS A 11 -9.92 -8.26 -0.22
CA HIS A 11 -9.86 -8.16 -1.67
C HIS A 11 -10.90 -9.04 -2.35
N VAL A 12 -11.07 -10.30 -1.90
CA VAL A 12 -12.14 -11.18 -2.39
C VAL A 12 -13.51 -10.55 -2.16
N HIS A 13 -13.79 -10.08 -0.94
CA HIS A 13 -15.05 -9.38 -0.64
C HIS A 13 -15.26 -8.15 -1.54
N THR A 14 -14.22 -7.36 -1.79
CA THR A 14 -14.30 -6.22 -2.71
C THR A 14 -14.63 -6.67 -4.14
N LEU A 15 -14.00 -7.73 -4.64
CA LEU A 15 -14.24 -8.26 -5.98
C LEU A 15 -15.67 -8.80 -6.13
N LEU A 16 -16.18 -9.49 -5.11
CA LEU A 16 -17.54 -10.05 -5.12
C LEU A 16 -18.62 -8.97 -5.12
N TYR A 17 -18.45 -7.90 -4.34
CA TYR A 17 -19.55 -6.96 -4.06
C TYR A 17 -19.38 -5.57 -4.66
N ARG A 18 -18.17 -5.18 -5.05
CA ARG A 18 -17.87 -3.80 -5.49
C ARG A 18 -17.30 -3.72 -6.91
N VAL A 19 -17.00 -4.86 -7.54
CA VAL A 19 -16.45 -4.91 -8.90
C VAL A 19 -17.38 -5.73 -9.81
N PRO A 20 -18.46 -5.15 -10.35
CA PRO A 20 -19.53 -5.90 -11.02
C PRO A 20 -19.10 -6.63 -12.31
N ARG A 21 -17.93 -6.29 -12.86
CA ARG A 21 -17.36 -6.92 -14.05
C ARG A 21 -16.26 -7.93 -13.73
N ALA A 22 -16.03 -8.24 -12.46
CA ALA A 22 -15.11 -9.26 -12.02
C ALA A 22 -15.88 -10.48 -11.50
N ARG A 23 -15.29 -11.66 -11.70
CA ARG A 23 -15.76 -12.90 -11.09
C ARG A 23 -14.56 -13.56 -10.41
N VAL A 24 -14.66 -13.77 -9.11
CA VAL A 24 -13.65 -14.54 -8.38
C VAL A 24 -13.85 -16.01 -8.73
N VAL A 25 -12.89 -16.60 -9.43
CA VAL A 25 -12.95 -18.01 -9.84
C VAL A 25 -12.09 -18.91 -8.96
N ALA A 26 -11.07 -18.35 -8.33
CA ALA A 26 -10.13 -19.08 -7.49
C ALA A 26 -9.52 -18.21 -6.40
N VAL A 27 -9.08 -18.85 -5.31
CA VAL A 27 -8.22 -18.32 -4.26
C VAL A 27 -7.09 -19.29 -3.97
N CYS A 28 -5.96 -18.79 -3.49
CA CYS A 28 -4.80 -19.61 -3.12
C CYS A 28 -4.18 -19.11 -1.82
N SER A 29 -3.85 -20.03 -0.91
CA SER A 29 -3.01 -19.76 0.27
C SER A 29 -2.12 -20.96 0.54
N THR A 30 -0.92 -20.74 1.07
CA THR A 30 -0.03 -21.80 1.55
C THR A 30 -0.24 -22.12 3.03
N VAL A 31 -1.10 -21.37 3.72
CA VAL A 31 -1.40 -21.56 5.14
C VAL A 31 -2.55 -22.58 5.28
N PRO A 32 -2.33 -23.76 5.88
CA PRO A 32 -3.34 -24.80 5.97
C PRO A 32 -4.69 -24.33 6.54
N ASP A 33 -4.65 -23.60 7.66
CA ASP A 33 -5.85 -23.07 8.31
C ASP A 33 -6.66 -22.12 7.40
N GLU A 34 -5.99 -21.34 6.55
CA GLU A 34 -6.67 -20.45 5.60
C GLU A 34 -7.31 -21.24 4.45
N VAL A 35 -6.64 -22.31 4.00
CA VAL A 35 -7.15 -23.21 2.97
C VAL A 35 -8.37 -23.97 3.48
N GLU A 36 -8.31 -24.52 4.70
CA GLU A 36 -9.46 -25.17 5.33
C GLU A 36 -10.62 -24.21 5.52
N TRP A 37 -10.35 -23.02 6.09
CA TRP A 37 -11.37 -21.98 6.22
C TRP A 37 -12.02 -21.60 4.89
N ALA A 38 -11.23 -21.44 3.82
CA ALA A 38 -11.74 -21.07 2.50
C ALA A 38 -12.58 -22.18 1.86
N LYS A 39 -12.24 -23.46 2.10
CA LYS A 39 -13.02 -24.62 1.64
C LYS A 39 -14.37 -24.72 2.35
N ASP A 40 -14.39 -24.41 3.64
CA ASP A 40 -15.61 -24.49 4.46
C ASP A 40 -16.49 -23.23 4.38
N ASN A 41 -15.97 -22.14 3.82
CA ASN A 41 -16.69 -20.88 3.68
C ASN A 41 -17.89 -21.01 2.72
N GLU A 42 -19.11 -20.79 3.25
CA GLU A 42 -20.36 -20.92 2.48
C GLU A 42 -20.48 -19.92 1.32
N GLU A 43 -19.98 -18.69 1.49
CA GLU A 43 -19.96 -17.69 0.41
C GLU A 43 -19.07 -18.17 -0.74
N TYR A 44 -17.89 -18.72 -0.44
CA TYR A 44 -16.99 -19.24 -1.48
C TYR A 44 -17.60 -20.44 -2.21
N LYS A 45 -18.35 -21.30 -1.51
CA LYS A 45 -19.12 -22.39 -2.12
C LYS A 45 -20.25 -21.87 -3.01
N GLU A 46 -21.01 -20.87 -2.55
CA GLU A 46 -22.11 -20.24 -3.29
C GLU A 46 -21.61 -19.63 -4.60
N PHE A 47 -20.51 -18.88 -4.55
CA PHE A 47 -19.87 -18.28 -5.72
C PHE A 47 -19.02 -19.28 -6.54
N ARG A 48 -18.92 -20.54 -6.10
CA ARG A 48 -18.13 -21.61 -6.74
C ARG A 48 -16.66 -21.24 -6.93
N ILE A 49 -16.07 -20.64 -5.91
CA ILE A 49 -14.67 -20.24 -5.88
C ILE A 49 -13.82 -21.49 -5.60
N ALA A 50 -12.93 -21.83 -6.53
CA ALA A 50 -11.99 -22.94 -6.32
C ALA A 50 -10.89 -22.56 -5.32
N VAL A 51 -10.56 -23.47 -4.40
CA VAL A 51 -9.53 -23.23 -3.37
C VAL A 51 -8.29 -24.05 -3.68
N TYR A 52 -7.15 -23.37 -3.79
CA TYR A 52 -5.85 -23.96 -4.07
C TYR A 52 -4.89 -23.79 -2.90
N SER A 53 -4.00 -24.76 -2.71
CA SER A 53 -2.86 -24.67 -1.80
C SER A 53 -1.52 -24.48 -2.52
N ASN A 54 -1.54 -24.45 -3.85
CA ASN A 54 -0.38 -24.27 -4.71
C ASN A 54 -0.70 -23.23 -5.80
N TYR A 55 0.18 -22.24 -5.93
CA TYR A 55 -0.02 -21.13 -6.85
C TYR A 55 0.02 -21.54 -8.33
N ASN A 56 0.94 -22.45 -8.71
CA ASN A 56 1.07 -22.91 -10.09
C ASN A 56 -0.15 -23.73 -10.56
N ASP A 57 -0.75 -24.47 -9.64
CA ASP A 57 -2.01 -25.19 -9.89
C ASP A 57 -3.17 -24.21 -10.07
N MET A 58 -3.24 -23.16 -9.24
CA MET A 58 -4.23 -22.09 -9.41
C MET A 58 -4.04 -21.39 -10.76
N LEU A 59 -2.80 -21.11 -11.18
CA LEU A 59 -2.50 -20.51 -12.47
C LEU A 59 -2.91 -21.39 -13.68
N ALA A 60 -3.19 -22.68 -13.47
CA ALA A 60 -3.73 -23.57 -14.50
C ALA A 60 -5.27 -23.61 -14.52
N HIS A 61 -5.94 -22.85 -13.65
CA HIS A 61 -7.40 -22.81 -13.59
C HIS A 61 -8.00 -22.29 -14.90
N GLN A 62 -8.92 -23.06 -15.46
CA GLN A 62 -9.54 -22.74 -16.75
C GLN A 62 -10.29 -21.42 -16.69
N GLY A 63 -9.95 -20.48 -17.59
CA GLY A 63 -10.59 -19.17 -17.66
C GLY A 63 -10.07 -18.14 -16.66
N LEU A 64 -8.95 -18.40 -15.97
CA LEU A 64 -8.25 -17.40 -15.18
C LEU A 64 -7.61 -16.33 -16.10
N GLN A 65 -8.02 -15.07 -15.96
CA GLN A 65 -7.57 -13.95 -16.81
C GLN A 65 -6.69 -12.95 -16.07
N ALA A 66 -6.83 -12.87 -14.76
CA ALA A 66 -6.09 -11.95 -13.91
C ALA A 66 -5.87 -12.55 -12.52
N VAL A 67 -4.77 -12.19 -11.88
CA VAL A 67 -4.46 -12.51 -10.48
C VAL A 67 -4.26 -11.24 -9.66
N TRP A 68 -4.73 -11.28 -8.42
CA TRP A 68 -4.39 -10.30 -7.41
C TRP A 68 -3.44 -10.95 -6.41
N VAL A 69 -2.16 -10.55 -6.46
CA VAL A 69 -1.11 -11.07 -5.59
C VAL A 69 -1.10 -10.24 -4.30
N SER A 70 -1.57 -10.83 -3.20
CA SER A 70 -1.59 -10.24 -1.85
C SER A 70 -0.95 -11.19 -0.83
N THR A 71 0.14 -11.82 -1.24
CA THR A 71 0.93 -12.77 -0.45
C THR A 71 1.98 -12.02 0.36
N ASN A 72 2.96 -12.72 0.92
CA ASN A 72 4.09 -12.05 1.54
C ASN A 72 4.99 -11.43 0.45
N THR A 73 5.63 -10.31 0.81
CA THR A 73 6.50 -9.53 -0.07
C THR A 73 7.58 -10.34 -0.77
N ASP A 74 8.15 -11.34 -0.09
CA ASP A 74 9.24 -12.19 -0.58
C ASP A 74 8.87 -13.04 -1.80
N VAL A 75 7.58 -13.22 -2.08
CA VAL A 75 7.09 -14.00 -3.23
C VAL A 75 6.33 -13.18 -4.25
N HIS A 76 6.18 -11.86 -4.04
CA HIS A 76 5.44 -10.98 -4.95
C HIS A 76 6.01 -10.97 -6.37
N ALA A 77 7.32 -10.79 -6.52
CA ALA A 77 7.99 -10.73 -7.82
C ALA A 77 7.91 -12.07 -8.55
N SER A 78 8.25 -13.18 -7.90
CA SER A 78 8.22 -14.51 -8.52
C SER A 78 6.81 -14.93 -8.93
N GLN A 79 5.80 -14.66 -8.10
CA GLN A 79 4.39 -14.93 -8.45
C GLN A 79 3.91 -14.05 -9.61
N THR A 80 4.29 -12.78 -9.61
CA THR A 80 3.97 -11.85 -10.72
C THR A 80 4.57 -12.34 -12.03
N LEU A 81 5.86 -12.70 -12.04
CA LEU A 81 6.52 -13.23 -13.24
C LEU A 81 5.85 -14.51 -13.75
N ALA A 82 5.57 -15.47 -12.86
CA ALA A 82 4.93 -16.74 -13.24
C ALA A 82 3.53 -16.54 -13.86
N ALA A 83 2.76 -15.55 -13.39
CA ALA A 83 1.48 -15.21 -13.99
C ALA A 83 1.65 -14.53 -15.36
N VAL A 84 2.58 -13.59 -15.47
CA VAL A 84 2.85 -12.88 -16.74
C VAL A 84 3.34 -13.84 -17.82
N GLU A 85 4.22 -14.79 -17.49
CA GLU A 85 4.70 -15.84 -18.41
C GLU A 85 3.57 -16.71 -18.97
N ARG A 86 2.43 -16.79 -18.27
CA ARG A 86 1.22 -17.50 -18.72
C ARG A 86 0.20 -16.61 -19.41
N GLY A 87 0.52 -15.34 -19.68
CA GLY A 87 -0.39 -14.41 -20.32
C GLY A 87 -1.52 -13.91 -19.39
N ILE A 88 -1.30 -13.93 -18.07
CA ILE A 88 -2.30 -13.54 -17.07
C ILE A 88 -2.00 -12.12 -16.58
N HIS A 89 -3.04 -11.28 -16.48
CA HIS A 89 -2.92 -9.93 -15.92
C HIS A 89 -2.61 -9.97 -14.43
N VAL A 90 -1.86 -8.99 -13.90
CA VAL A 90 -1.42 -8.99 -12.49
C VAL A 90 -1.68 -7.64 -11.82
N LEU A 91 -2.35 -7.69 -10.67
CA LEU A 91 -2.33 -6.64 -9.66
C LEU A 91 -1.59 -7.15 -8.43
N CYS A 92 -0.42 -6.61 -8.13
CA CYS A 92 0.43 -7.06 -7.03
C CYS A 92 0.43 -6.02 -5.90
N GLU A 93 0.24 -6.44 -4.65
CA GLU A 93 0.39 -5.55 -3.49
C GLU A 93 1.80 -4.97 -3.38
N LYS A 94 1.90 -3.85 -2.68
CA LYS A 94 3.18 -3.21 -2.39
C LYS A 94 3.91 -3.93 -1.23
N PRO A 95 5.25 -3.84 -1.16
CA PRO A 95 6.14 -3.48 -2.27
C PRO A 95 6.24 -4.65 -3.27
N LEU A 96 6.71 -4.38 -4.48
CA LEU A 96 6.83 -5.41 -5.51
C LEU A 96 7.92 -6.47 -5.18
N SER A 97 9.01 -6.02 -4.59
CA SER A 97 10.06 -6.82 -3.95
C SER A 97 10.87 -5.90 -3.04
N THR A 98 11.62 -6.47 -2.10
CA THR A 98 12.68 -5.78 -1.36
C THR A 98 14.01 -5.78 -2.11
N ASP A 99 14.15 -6.55 -3.19
CA ASP A 99 15.31 -6.56 -4.08
C ASP A 99 15.02 -5.75 -5.36
N LEU A 100 15.96 -4.85 -5.69
CA LEU A 100 15.81 -3.96 -6.84
C LEU A 100 15.89 -4.72 -8.18
N ASN A 101 16.72 -5.75 -8.29
CA ASN A 101 16.85 -6.53 -9.52
C ASN A 101 15.60 -7.35 -9.78
N GLU A 102 15.00 -7.93 -8.73
CA GLU A 102 13.72 -8.62 -8.84
C GLU A 102 12.60 -7.67 -9.26
N ALA A 103 12.48 -6.50 -8.62
CA ALA A 103 11.49 -5.50 -9.01
C ALA A 103 11.70 -5.01 -10.46
N GLN A 104 12.95 -4.83 -10.88
CA GLN A 104 13.30 -4.45 -12.24
C GLN A 104 12.96 -5.57 -13.24
N SER A 105 13.19 -6.83 -12.89
CA SER A 105 12.88 -7.98 -13.74
C SER A 105 11.38 -8.07 -14.06
N VAL A 106 10.52 -7.79 -13.07
CA VAL A 106 9.07 -7.69 -13.25
C VAL A 106 8.72 -6.52 -14.18
N ALA A 107 9.31 -5.33 -13.94
CA ALA A 107 9.04 -4.16 -14.76
C ALA A 107 9.43 -4.38 -16.24
N ASP A 108 10.57 -5.01 -16.49
CA ASP A 108 11.04 -5.32 -17.84
C ASP A 108 10.21 -6.42 -18.50
N THR A 109 9.77 -7.41 -17.72
CA THR A 109 8.87 -8.46 -18.21
C THR A 109 7.49 -7.89 -18.56
N ALA A 110 6.95 -6.98 -17.74
CA ALA A 110 5.72 -6.26 -18.05
C ALA A 110 5.84 -5.42 -19.34
N LYS A 111 6.98 -4.73 -19.54
CA LYS A 111 7.23 -3.97 -20.79
C LYS A 111 7.29 -4.86 -22.02
N LYS A 112 7.81 -6.09 -21.90
CA LYS A 112 7.88 -7.07 -23.00
C LYS A 112 6.50 -7.64 -23.38
N ASN A 113 5.50 -7.55 -22.49
CA ASN A 113 4.15 -8.07 -22.69
C ASN A 113 3.10 -6.93 -22.59
N PRO A 114 3.12 -5.96 -23.51
CA PRO A 114 2.29 -4.73 -23.42
C PRO A 114 0.77 -4.98 -23.50
N GLU A 115 0.36 -6.14 -23.99
CA GLU A 115 -1.03 -6.60 -23.98
C GLU A 115 -1.53 -6.94 -22.57
N LEU A 116 -0.62 -7.24 -21.63
CA LEU A 116 -0.96 -7.55 -20.25
C LEU A 116 -1.00 -6.29 -19.38
N LYS A 117 -1.95 -6.26 -18.44
CA LYS A 117 -1.99 -5.25 -17.38
C LYS A 117 -1.23 -5.79 -16.17
N VAL A 118 -0.08 -5.20 -15.88
CA VAL A 118 0.75 -5.52 -14.70
C VAL A 118 0.90 -4.25 -13.89
N MET A 119 0.45 -4.28 -12.63
CA MET A 119 0.40 -3.09 -11.76
C MET A 119 0.85 -3.44 -10.35
N ALA A 120 1.78 -2.65 -9.80
CA ALA A 120 2.01 -2.59 -8.37
C ALA A 120 0.95 -1.69 -7.72
N ARG A 121 0.32 -2.17 -6.65
CA ARG A 121 -0.87 -1.57 -6.05
C ARG A 121 -0.50 -0.48 -5.05
N PHE A 122 -0.28 0.72 -5.58
CA PHE A 122 -0.24 1.93 -4.77
C PHE A 122 -1.64 2.51 -4.60
N SER A 123 -2.38 1.96 -3.62
CA SER A 123 -3.81 2.26 -3.40
C SER A 123 -4.13 3.74 -3.23
N ARG A 124 -3.23 4.55 -2.64
CA ARG A 124 -3.40 6.00 -2.46
C ARG A 124 -3.61 6.75 -3.79
N ARG A 125 -3.07 6.26 -4.92
CA ARG A 125 -3.36 6.85 -6.23
C ARG A 125 -4.83 6.79 -6.65
N PHE A 126 -5.59 5.88 -6.05
CA PHE A 126 -7.00 5.64 -6.35
C PHE A 126 -7.94 6.17 -5.26
N ASP A 127 -7.38 6.75 -4.18
CA ASP A 127 -8.17 7.46 -3.19
C ASP A 127 -8.73 8.75 -3.78
N ALA A 128 -10.00 9.05 -3.49
CA ALA A 128 -10.71 10.18 -4.09
C ALA A 128 -10.04 11.53 -3.76
N SER A 129 -9.50 11.69 -2.55
CA SER A 129 -8.83 12.94 -2.14
C SER A 129 -7.49 13.12 -2.86
N TYR A 130 -6.71 12.05 -2.99
CA TYR A 130 -5.45 12.08 -3.75
C TYR A 130 -5.68 12.23 -5.26
N ARG A 131 -6.78 11.66 -5.80
CA ARG A 131 -7.21 11.89 -7.19
C ARG A 131 -7.59 13.35 -7.42
N ASP A 132 -8.40 13.93 -6.54
CA ASP A 132 -8.78 15.33 -6.62
C ASP A 132 -7.56 16.27 -6.48
N ALA A 133 -6.64 15.97 -5.57
CA ALA A 133 -5.36 16.68 -5.46
C ALA A 133 -4.56 16.58 -6.77
N SER A 134 -4.47 15.40 -7.37
CA SER A 134 -3.80 15.18 -8.66
C SER A 134 -4.42 16.01 -9.78
N ASP A 135 -5.74 16.00 -9.90
CA ASP A 135 -6.45 16.76 -10.93
C ASP A 135 -6.23 18.27 -10.73
N LYS A 136 -6.26 18.78 -9.48
CA LYS A 136 -5.95 20.18 -9.16
C LYS A 136 -4.49 20.57 -9.44
N ILE A 137 -3.54 19.68 -9.20
CA ILE A 137 -2.11 19.92 -9.45
C ILE A 137 -1.85 19.95 -10.97
N PHE A 138 -2.25 18.91 -11.69
CA PHE A 138 -1.85 18.72 -13.09
C PHE A 138 -2.78 19.35 -14.12
N GLN A 139 -4.09 19.38 -13.86
CA GLN A 139 -5.08 19.94 -14.80
C GLN A 139 -5.52 21.34 -14.36
N GLY A 140 -5.75 21.53 -13.06
CA GLY A 140 -6.19 22.81 -12.50
C GLY A 140 -5.07 23.84 -12.33
N ASN A 141 -3.80 23.41 -12.37
CA ASN A 141 -2.62 24.26 -12.16
C ASN A 141 -2.66 25.05 -10.84
N ALA A 142 -3.34 24.51 -9.82
CA ALA A 142 -3.72 25.24 -8.60
C ALA A 142 -2.52 25.74 -7.77
N ILE A 143 -1.35 25.10 -7.93
CA ILE A 143 -0.11 25.45 -7.22
C ILE A 143 1.05 25.79 -8.17
N ARG A 144 0.77 25.92 -9.47
CA ARG A 144 1.78 26.03 -10.53
C ARG A 144 2.80 24.89 -10.52
N SER A 145 4.07 25.17 -10.20
CA SER A 145 5.17 24.21 -10.29
C SER A 145 5.46 23.58 -8.93
N PRO A 146 5.15 22.28 -8.71
CA PRO A 146 5.44 21.59 -7.46
C PRO A 146 6.95 21.46 -7.23
N PHE A 147 7.42 21.81 -6.03
CA PHE A 147 8.84 21.73 -5.67
C PHE A 147 9.11 21.08 -4.31
N MET A 148 8.10 20.95 -3.45
CA MET A 148 8.24 20.33 -2.14
C MET A 148 7.06 19.40 -1.85
N VAL A 149 7.35 18.18 -1.42
CA VAL A 149 6.36 17.28 -0.83
C VAL A 149 6.75 16.98 0.62
N ARG A 150 5.82 17.19 1.55
CA ARG A 150 5.92 16.72 2.92
C ARG A 150 4.85 15.65 3.10
N SER A 151 5.25 14.42 3.35
CA SER A 151 4.28 13.33 3.52
C SER A 151 4.63 12.49 4.72
N ASN A 152 3.62 12.14 5.50
CA ASN A 152 3.77 11.41 6.72
C ASN A 152 2.83 10.22 6.71
N THR A 153 3.32 9.08 7.16
CA THR A 153 2.49 7.90 7.43
C THR A 153 2.78 7.40 8.82
N TYR A 154 1.75 7.38 9.64
CA TYR A 154 1.82 6.89 10.99
C TYR A 154 0.85 5.72 11.16
N ASP A 155 1.41 4.55 11.39
CA ASP A 155 0.64 3.36 11.72
C ASP A 155 0.20 3.39 13.18
N LEU A 156 -1.00 2.87 13.42
CA LEU A 156 -1.47 2.58 14.77
C LEU A 156 -0.51 1.56 15.41
N ARG A 157 -0.14 1.83 16.66
CA ARG A 157 0.74 0.96 17.45
C ARG A 157 0.17 -0.45 17.54
N ASP A 158 0.97 -1.43 17.15
CA ASP A 158 0.62 -2.84 17.28
C ASP A 158 1.05 -3.39 18.65
N ASP A 159 0.08 -3.54 19.55
CA ASP A 159 0.29 -4.14 20.86
C ASP A 159 0.22 -5.69 20.83
N THR A 160 -0.01 -6.31 19.67
CA THR A 160 -0.13 -7.77 19.51
C THR A 160 1.19 -8.48 19.16
N GLY A 161 2.24 -7.70 18.88
CA GLY A 161 3.56 -8.18 18.45
C GLY A 161 3.58 -8.81 17.06
N PHE A 162 2.50 -8.67 16.29
CA PHE A 162 2.43 -9.15 14.91
C PHE A 162 3.45 -8.43 14.02
N PHE A 163 3.53 -7.12 14.14
CA PHE A 163 4.43 -6.28 13.36
C PHE A 163 5.90 -6.71 13.55
N VAL A 164 6.34 -6.97 14.79
CA VAL A 164 7.71 -7.44 15.06
C VAL A 164 8.01 -8.76 14.36
N ARG A 165 7.06 -9.71 14.35
CA ARG A 165 7.23 -10.98 13.60
C ARG A 165 7.34 -10.77 12.09
N TYR A 166 6.63 -9.77 11.56
CA TYR A 166 6.63 -9.42 10.14
C TYR A 166 7.85 -8.58 9.72
N ALA A 167 8.47 -7.83 10.64
CA ALA A 167 9.52 -6.86 10.35
C ALA A 167 10.74 -7.47 9.65
N SER A 168 11.10 -8.72 9.95
CA SER A 168 12.21 -9.43 9.31
C SER A 168 12.09 -9.57 7.77
N ARG A 169 10.90 -9.37 7.19
CA ARG A 169 10.62 -9.62 5.76
C ARG A 169 10.10 -8.41 5.00
N ASN A 170 9.94 -7.24 5.65
CA ASN A 170 9.22 -6.10 5.07
C ASN A 170 10.12 -5.02 4.45
N GLY A 171 11.44 -5.13 4.61
CA GLY A 171 12.42 -4.16 4.07
C GLY A 171 12.61 -2.89 4.92
N GLY A 172 12.07 -2.86 6.13
CA GLY A 172 12.20 -1.76 7.09
C GLY A 172 11.16 -0.65 6.93
N ILE A 173 11.23 0.35 7.80
CA ILE A 173 10.22 1.42 7.90
C ILE A 173 10.00 2.19 6.58
N PHE A 174 11.06 2.44 5.80
CA PHE A 174 10.92 3.20 4.55
C PHE A 174 10.32 2.38 3.40
N VAL A 175 10.60 1.06 3.34
CA VAL A 175 10.12 0.18 2.27
C VAL A 175 8.69 -0.28 2.52
N ASP A 176 8.29 -0.46 3.77
CA ASP A 176 6.95 -0.91 4.10
C ASP A 176 5.98 0.24 4.43
N CYS A 177 6.40 1.20 5.26
CA CYS A 177 5.54 2.30 5.71
C CYS A 177 5.63 3.50 4.75
N ALA A 178 6.84 4.03 4.52
CA ALA A 178 7.04 5.26 3.73
C ALA A 178 6.85 5.07 2.21
N ILE A 179 6.77 3.84 1.70
CA ILE A 179 6.78 3.61 0.26
C ILE A 179 5.61 4.28 -0.48
N HIS A 180 4.45 4.40 0.18
CA HIS A 180 3.34 5.17 -0.35
C HIS A 180 3.65 6.67 -0.43
N ASP A 181 4.36 7.21 0.56
CA ASP A 181 4.77 8.62 0.60
C ASP A 181 5.83 8.94 -0.47
N ILE A 182 6.80 8.03 -0.63
CA ILE A 182 7.82 8.11 -1.68
C ILE A 182 7.16 8.08 -3.05
N GLU A 183 6.23 7.15 -3.27
CA GLU A 183 5.51 7.02 -4.53
C GLU A 183 4.70 8.29 -4.84
N LEU A 184 3.89 8.78 -3.89
CA LEU A 184 3.13 10.02 -4.05
C LEU A 184 4.04 11.21 -4.34
N SER A 185 5.22 11.27 -3.72
CA SER A 185 6.20 12.34 -3.96
C SER A 185 6.74 12.28 -5.39
N LEU A 186 7.12 11.07 -5.86
CA LEU A 186 7.52 10.87 -7.25
C LEU A 186 6.38 11.26 -8.19
N TRP A 187 5.15 10.88 -7.89
CA TRP A 187 3.99 11.24 -8.72
C TRP A 187 3.80 12.75 -8.82
N TYR A 188 3.60 13.44 -7.68
CA TYR A 188 3.25 14.87 -7.64
C TYR A 188 4.39 15.79 -8.04
N LEU A 189 5.65 15.36 -7.89
CA LEU A 189 6.80 16.12 -8.37
C LEU A 189 7.11 15.87 -9.86
N GLY A 190 6.34 15.04 -10.57
CA GLY A 190 6.53 14.77 -11.99
C GLY A 190 7.68 13.80 -12.29
N ASN A 191 7.82 12.77 -11.45
CA ASN A 191 8.79 11.68 -11.51
C ASN A 191 10.26 12.13 -11.69
N PRO A 192 10.78 13.03 -10.83
CA PRO A 192 12.14 13.53 -10.97
C PRO A 192 13.17 12.48 -10.55
N LEU A 193 14.40 12.60 -11.06
CA LEU A 193 15.51 11.72 -10.69
C LEU A 193 16.05 12.09 -9.30
N PRO A 194 16.21 11.13 -8.38
CA PRO A 194 16.81 11.38 -7.08
C PRO A 194 18.28 11.79 -7.24
N LYS A 195 18.71 12.76 -6.43
CA LYS A 195 20.07 13.31 -6.39
C LYS A 195 20.80 12.85 -5.13
N ALA A 196 20.15 12.96 -3.98
CA ALA A 196 20.71 12.56 -2.69
C ALA A 196 19.58 12.22 -1.72
N CYS A 197 19.87 11.41 -0.71
CA CYS A 197 18.96 11.16 0.40
C CYS A 197 19.70 11.20 1.73
N TRP A 198 18.96 11.53 2.79
CA TRP A 198 19.42 11.45 4.17
C TRP A 198 18.27 10.93 5.03
N ALA A 199 18.59 10.09 6.01
CA ALA A 199 17.60 9.54 6.92
C ALA A 199 18.16 9.45 8.34
N ALA A 200 17.27 9.55 9.33
CA ALA A 200 17.56 9.28 10.72
C ALA A 200 16.35 8.56 11.36
N GLY A 201 16.62 7.70 12.32
CA GLY A 201 15.61 6.88 12.98
C GLY A 201 15.85 6.74 14.47
N THR A 202 14.81 6.31 15.18
CA THR A 202 14.85 6.02 16.61
C THR A 202 13.93 4.85 16.95
N LEU A 203 14.23 4.19 18.06
CA LEU A 203 13.46 3.10 18.65
C LEU A 203 12.85 3.59 19.96
N GLN A 204 11.54 3.47 20.11
CA GLN A 204 10.83 3.94 21.31
C GLN A 204 9.91 2.89 21.93
N HIS A 205 9.31 2.01 21.12
CA HIS A 205 8.33 1.01 21.56
C HIS A 205 8.68 -0.41 21.11
N HIS A 206 9.51 -0.57 20.08
CA HIS A 206 9.90 -1.87 19.54
C HIS A 206 11.43 -2.06 19.53
N PRO A 207 12.10 -2.12 20.70
CA PRO A 207 13.55 -2.31 20.76
C PRO A 207 14.05 -3.56 20.02
N GLU A 208 13.19 -4.56 19.84
CA GLU A 208 13.48 -5.79 19.09
C GLU A 208 13.84 -5.55 17.62
N LEU A 209 13.49 -4.38 17.06
CA LEU A 209 13.87 -4.00 15.70
C LEU A 209 15.37 -3.69 15.55
N GLU A 210 16.09 -3.44 16.65
CA GLU A 210 17.54 -3.21 16.61
C GLU A 210 18.29 -4.40 15.99
N ASP A 211 17.87 -5.63 16.35
CA ASP A 211 18.41 -6.87 15.79
C ASP A 211 18.18 -7.01 14.28
N LEU A 212 17.22 -6.26 13.74
CA LEU A 212 16.85 -6.23 12.32
C LEU A 212 17.44 -5.01 11.59
N SER A 213 18.20 -4.16 12.27
CA SER A 213 18.66 -2.87 11.74
C SER A 213 17.51 -1.99 11.23
N ASP A 214 16.33 -2.07 11.86
CA ASP A 214 15.15 -1.26 11.56
C ASP A 214 14.81 -0.32 12.74
N VAL A 215 13.90 0.61 12.52
CA VAL A 215 13.43 1.59 13.51
C VAL A 215 11.91 1.67 13.51
N ASP A 216 11.31 2.12 14.62
CA ASP A 216 9.86 2.30 14.72
C ASP A 216 9.40 3.73 14.43
N ASN A 217 10.34 4.68 14.36
CA ASN A 217 10.13 6.06 13.99
C ASN A 217 11.31 6.57 13.14
N ALA A 218 11.04 7.20 12.00
CA ALA A 218 12.10 7.68 11.10
C ALA A 218 11.72 8.92 10.31
N VAL A 219 12.71 9.79 10.09
CA VAL A 219 12.63 10.90 9.16
C VAL A 219 13.52 10.64 7.95
N GLY A 220 13.04 11.01 6.76
CA GLY A 220 13.77 10.89 5.51
C GLY A 220 13.66 12.17 4.68
N ILE A 221 14.73 12.54 4.00
CA ILE A 221 14.76 13.66 3.06
C ILE A 221 15.37 13.16 1.76
N VAL A 222 14.72 13.47 0.64
CA VAL A 222 15.23 13.19 -0.71
C VAL A 222 15.34 14.50 -1.47
N GLU A 223 16.54 14.82 -1.90
CA GLU A 223 16.79 15.85 -2.91
C GLU A 223 16.66 15.23 -4.30
N PHE A 224 16.01 15.94 -5.21
CA PHE A 224 15.93 15.56 -6.61
C PHE A 224 16.66 16.56 -7.50
N TRP A 225 17.09 16.10 -8.67
CA TRP A 225 17.55 17.00 -9.73
C TRP A 225 16.42 17.97 -10.11
N GLY A 226 16.77 19.23 -10.34
CA GLY A 226 15.80 20.32 -10.58
C GLY A 226 15.32 21.03 -9.31
N GLY A 227 15.99 20.83 -8.16
CA GLY A 227 15.75 21.61 -6.94
C GLY A 227 14.49 21.24 -6.17
N LYS A 228 13.93 20.06 -6.44
CA LYS A 228 12.75 19.54 -5.74
C LYS A 228 13.17 18.72 -4.52
N ILE A 229 12.35 18.72 -3.48
CA ILE A 229 12.62 18.01 -2.23
C ILE A 229 11.38 17.22 -1.81
N ALA A 230 11.59 16.02 -1.27
CA ALA A 230 10.58 15.31 -0.51
C ALA A 230 11.06 15.08 0.93
N TYR A 231 10.16 15.27 1.90
CA TYR A 231 10.36 14.99 3.30
C TYR A 231 9.35 13.95 3.76
N PHE A 232 9.83 12.99 4.54
CA PHE A 232 9.05 11.91 5.12
C PHE A 232 9.21 11.88 6.64
N TYR A 233 8.10 11.73 7.35
CA TYR A 233 8.12 11.24 8.73
C TYR A 233 7.21 10.02 8.85
N CYS A 234 7.79 8.90 9.26
CA CYS A 234 7.13 7.62 9.40
C CYS A 234 7.17 7.16 10.86
N SER A 235 6.07 6.58 11.33
CA SER A 235 5.94 6.12 12.72
C SER A 235 5.09 4.86 12.78
N ARG A 236 5.44 3.92 13.65
CA ARG A 236 4.64 2.73 13.97
C ARG A 236 4.11 2.74 15.41
N THR A 237 4.21 3.88 16.09
CA THR A 237 3.98 3.97 17.53
C THR A 237 2.81 4.88 17.90
N GLN A 238 1.92 5.21 16.95
CA GLN A 238 0.81 6.12 17.24
C GLN A 238 -0.29 5.42 18.01
N THR A 239 -0.77 6.07 19.07
CA THR A 239 -1.86 5.54 19.90
C THR A 239 -3.23 6.07 19.49
N HIS A 240 -3.26 7.16 18.70
CA HIS A 240 -4.51 7.85 18.37
C HIS A 240 -5.22 7.28 17.14
N GLY A 241 -4.52 6.50 16.30
CA GLY A 241 -5.05 5.93 15.06
C GLY A 241 -3.98 5.84 13.98
N HIS A 242 -4.40 5.39 12.80
CA HIS A 242 -3.62 5.47 11.58
C HIS A 242 -3.79 6.86 10.94
N ASP A 243 -2.70 7.60 10.78
CA ASP A 243 -2.67 8.96 10.27
C ASP A 243 -1.71 9.07 9.09
N ALA A 244 -2.26 9.37 7.90
CA ALA A 244 -1.45 9.63 6.71
C ALA A 244 -1.80 10.99 6.13
N CYS A 245 -0.84 11.89 6.05
CA CYS A 245 -1.02 13.26 5.58
C CYS A 245 0.00 13.56 4.49
N THR A 246 -0.43 14.23 3.42
CA THR A 246 0.47 14.67 2.36
C THR A 246 0.22 16.14 2.04
N GLU A 247 1.31 16.89 1.92
CA GLU A 247 1.31 18.29 1.55
C GLU A 247 2.21 18.49 0.34
N VAL A 248 1.67 19.13 -0.70
CA VAL A 248 2.40 19.46 -1.91
C VAL A 248 2.46 20.98 -2.04
N THR A 249 3.66 21.54 -2.02
CA THR A 249 3.90 22.97 -2.20
C THR A 249 4.43 23.22 -3.61
N GLY A 250 3.82 24.17 -4.28
CA GLY A 250 4.29 24.71 -5.55
C GLY A 250 4.51 26.22 -5.47
N THR A 251 4.95 26.83 -6.56
CA THR A 251 5.37 28.24 -6.57
C THR A 251 4.27 29.23 -6.18
N ASP A 252 3.00 28.84 -6.36
CA ASP A 252 1.85 29.73 -6.21
C ASP A 252 0.84 29.24 -5.17
N GLY A 253 1.14 28.15 -4.47
CA GLY A 253 0.20 27.62 -3.49
C GLY A 253 0.60 26.28 -2.91
N LYS A 254 -0.33 25.70 -2.16
CA LYS A 254 -0.16 24.44 -1.45
C LYS A 254 -1.46 23.65 -1.45
N ILE A 255 -1.36 22.34 -1.65
CA ILE A 255 -2.45 21.38 -1.50
C ILE A 255 -2.12 20.44 -0.34
N MET A 256 -3.12 20.09 0.44
CA MET A 256 -2.97 19.19 1.58
C MET A 256 -4.08 18.15 1.57
N VAL A 257 -3.70 16.88 1.69
CA VAL A 257 -4.61 15.76 1.87
C VAL A 257 -4.48 15.28 3.31
N ASN A 258 -5.63 15.20 3.99
CA ASN A 258 -5.72 14.73 5.38
C ASN A 258 -4.83 15.51 6.39
N ALA A 259 -4.77 16.83 6.28
CA ALA A 259 -3.99 17.70 7.19
C ALA A 259 -4.38 17.56 8.67
N MET A 260 -5.63 17.17 8.94
CA MET A 260 -6.10 16.77 10.26
C MET A 260 -6.81 15.42 10.11
N PRO A 261 -6.26 14.33 10.68
CA PRO A 261 -6.86 13.01 10.55
C PRO A 261 -8.21 12.96 11.23
N ARG A 262 -9.20 12.37 10.55
CA ARG A 262 -10.55 12.16 11.07
C ARG A 262 -11.20 10.93 10.45
N ARG A 263 -11.96 10.20 11.25
CA ARG A 263 -12.73 9.02 10.83
C ARG A 263 -13.89 9.41 9.91
N ASN A 264 -14.57 10.50 10.23
CA ASN A 264 -15.68 11.06 9.46
C ASN A 264 -15.89 12.54 9.89
N HIS A 265 -17.03 13.13 9.51
CA HIS A 265 -17.37 14.51 9.85
C HIS A 265 -17.86 14.73 11.30
N LEU A 266 -17.96 13.68 12.12
CA LEU A 266 -18.43 13.78 13.51
C LEU A 266 -17.37 14.45 14.40
N VAL A 267 -17.83 15.37 15.24
CA VAL A 267 -17.07 15.97 16.33
C VAL A 267 -17.80 15.70 17.64
N VAL A 268 -17.09 15.17 18.63
CA VAL A 268 -17.64 14.94 19.97
C VAL A 268 -17.29 16.13 20.85
N ALA A 269 -18.32 16.81 21.36
CA ALA A 269 -18.20 17.91 22.31
C ALA A 269 -18.81 17.49 23.65
N ASP A 270 -17.97 17.14 24.62
CA ASP A 270 -18.39 16.74 25.98
C ASP A 270 -17.52 17.41 27.06
N LYS A 271 -17.63 16.95 28.31
CA LYS A 271 -16.87 17.51 29.45
C LYS A 271 -15.34 17.43 29.29
N LEU A 272 -14.82 16.66 28.32
CA LEU A 272 -13.40 16.53 28.02
C LEU A 272 -12.93 17.47 26.89
N GLY A 273 -13.84 18.30 26.34
CA GLY A 273 -13.56 19.23 25.26
C GLY A 273 -14.12 18.77 23.92
N MET A 274 -13.55 19.30 22.83
CA MET A 274 -13.90 18.94 21.46
C MET A 274 -12.85 18.00 20.87
N ARG A 275 -13.28 16.83 20.39
CA ARG A 275 -12.40 15.84 19.75
C ARG A 275 -13.05 15.22 18.52
N ASN A 276 -12.22 14.68 17.64
CA ASN A 276 -12.63 13.77 16.57
C ASN A 276 -11.87 12.45 16.71
N GLU A 277 -12.46 11.37 16.22
CA GLU A 277 -11.82 10.05 16.20
C GLU A 277 -10.99 9.88 14.93
N VAL A 278 -9.96 9.03 14.98
CA VAL A 278 -9.10 8.65 13.84
C VAL A 278 -9.23 7.14 13.63
N PRO A 279 -9.34 6.64 12.38
CA PRO A 279 -9.52 5.21 12.13
C PRO A 279 -8.25 4.42 12.50
N ALA A 280 -8.43 3.16 12.90
CA ALA A 280 -7.32 2.27 13.26
C ALA A 280 -6.49 1.79 12.04
N VAL A 281 -7.07 1.84 10.85
CA VAL A 281 -6.44 1.41 9.59
C VAL A 281 -6.71 2.45 8.51
N TYR A 282 -5.81 2.55 7.52
CA TYR A 282 -6.08 3.33 6.33
C TYR A 282 -7.33 2.78 5.64
N THR A 283 -8.43 3.51 5.76
CA THR A 283 -9.67 3.25 5.05
C THR A 283 -9.73 4.29 3.96
N VAL A 284 -9.74 3.85 2.69
CA VAL A 284 -10.09 4.75 1.58
C VAL A 284 -11.43 5.36 1.98
N VAL A 285 -11.46 6.67 2.19
CA VAL A 285 -12.71 7.34 2.54
C VAL A 285 -13.57 7.20 1.29
N SER A 286 -14.47 6.22 1.31
CA SER A 286 -15.52 6.09 0.32
C SER A 286 -16.33 7.37 0.41
N VAL A 287 -16.22 8.20 -0.61
CA VAL A 287 -17.19 9.26 -0.87
C VAL A 287 -18.53 8.56 -1.03
N GLU A 288 -19.53 9.04 -0.28
CA GLU A 288 -20.94 8.67 -0.46
C GLU A 288 -21.39 8.79 -1.93
#